data_AF-A0A533UF03-F1
#
_entry.id   AF-A0A533UF03-F1
#
_cell.length_a   1.000
_cell.length_b   1.000
_cell.length_c   1.000
_cell.angle_alpha   90.00
_cell.angle_beta   90.00
_cell.angle_gamma   90.00
#
_symmetry.space_group_name_H-M   'P 1'
#
loop_
_entity.id
_entity.type
_entity.pdbx_description
1 polymer ?
#
loop_
_entity_poly.entity_id
_entity_poly.type
_entity_poly.pdbx_seq_one_letter_code
_entity_poly.pdbx_strand_id
1 'polypeptide(L)'
;MNTDLLMKRKQDLYALLKSQHEAEMNEMNHYMSVLSSMNNVVIKNYIHKLLDDGLRHIEYISSMMTAIEGASSSLNLTKQGTINSINEEKQSKDLLLKCVSLADDIETKSLLKSIIVDEEHHIKILEHIEELVSTYPES
;
A
#
# COMPACT_ATOMS: atom_id res chain seq x y z
N MET A 1 4.81 -38.09 -13.63
CA MET A 1 5.80 -37.16 -13.06
C MET A 1 5.77 -37.34 -11.55
N ASN A 2 6.93 -37.49 -10.88
CA ASN A 2 7.00 -37.82 -9.44
C ASN A 2 6.42 -36.66 -8.59
N THR A 3 5.46 -36.95 -7.71
CA THR A 3 4.80 -35.98 -6.82
C THR A 3 5.81 -35.22 -5.96
N ASP A 4 6.87 -35.89 -5.51
CA ASP A 4 7.93 -35.27 -4.69
C ASP A 4 8.71 -34.20 -5.48
N LEU A 5 8.93 -34.46 -6.77
CA LEU A 5 9.60 -33.51 -7.67
C LEU A 5 8.74 -32.26 -7.90
N LEU A 6 7.41 -32.43 -7.97
CA LEU A 6 6.47 -31.33 -8.15
C LEU A 6 6.37 -30.47 -6.87
N MET A 7 6.31 -31.10 -5.69
CA MET A 7 6.32 -30.38 -4.41
C MET A 7 7.63 -29.60 -4.21
N LYS A 8 8.77 -30.22 -4.49
CA LYS A 8 10.07 -29.54 -4.42
C LYS A 8 10.14 -28.31 -5.33
N ARG A 9 9.69 -28.44 -6.59
CA ARG A 9 9.64 -27.30 -7.53
C ARG A 9 8.75 -26.16 -7.03
N LYS A 10 7.62 -26.47 -6.40
CA LYS A 10 6.73 -25.45 -5.81
C LYS A 10 7.39 -24.72 -4.65
N GLN A 11 8.09 -25.44 -3.77
CA GLN A 11 8.83 -24.85 -2.65
C GLN A 11 9.99 -23.98 -3.12
N ASP A 12 10.77 -24.45 -4.10
CA ASP A 12 11.88 -23.70 -4.69
C ASP A 12 11.37 -22.41 -5.36
N LEU A 13 10.26 -22.50 -6.11
CA LEU A 13 9.61 -21.33 -6.71
C LEU A 13 9.10 -20.36 -5.66
N TYR A 14 8.44 -20.85 -4.61
CA TYR A 14 7.95 -20.02 -3.52
C TYR A 14 9.08 -19.23 -2.84
N ALA A 15 10.22 -19.89 -2.56
CA ALA A 15 11.37 -19.24 -1.95
C ALA A 15 11.91 -18.09 -2.84
N LEU A 16 12.00 -18.30 -4.15
CA LEU A 16 12.42 -17.27 -5.11
C LEU A 16 11.42 -16.12 -5.18
N LEU A 17 10.12 -16.42 -5.24
CA LEU A 17 9.07 -15.40 -5.25
C LEU A 17 9.08 -14.57 -3.97
N LYS A 18 9.28 -15.19 -2.81
CA LYS A 18 9.41 -14.48 -1.53
C LYS A 18 10.60 -13.51 -1.54
N SER A 19 11.76 -13.96 -2.02
CA SER A 19 12.93 -13.09 -2.15
C SER A 19 12.69 -11.93 -3.15
N GLN A 20 11.98 -12.18 -4.26
CA GLN A 20 11.63 -11.11 -5.19
C GLN A 20 10.64 -10.12 -4.58
N HIS A 21 9.63 -10.59 -3.84
CA HIS A 21 8.68 -9.74 -3.13
C HIS A 21 9.39 -8.79 -2.15
N GLU A 22 10.35 -9.31 -1.39
CA GLU A 22 11.19 -8.50 -0.50
C GLU A 22 12.05 -7.48 -1.28
N ALA A 23 12.57 -7.86 -2.45
CA ALA A 23 13.32 -6.95 -3.31
C ALA A 23 12.47 -5.78 -3.84
N GLU A 24 11.27 -6.05 -4.36
CA GLU A 24 10.35 -5.01 -4.85
C GLU A 24 9.95 -4.04 -3.73
N MET A 25 9.67 -4.54 -2.52
CA MET A 25 9.38 -3.67 -1.36
C MET A 25 10.57 -2.75 -1.02
N ASN A 26 11.80 -3.27 -1.10
CA ASN A 26 13.00 -2.47 -0.84
C ASN A 26 13.22 -1.40 -1.91
N GLU A 27 12.99 -1.73 -3.19
CA GLU A 27 13.06 -0.76 -4.29
C GLU A 27 12.02 0.35 -4.13
N MET A 28 10.78 0.00 -3.78
CA MET A 28 9.74 0.99 -3.50
C MET A 28 10.10 1.93 -2.36
N ASN A 29 10.59 1.40 -1.24
CA ASN A 29 11.06 2.22 -0.11
C ASN A 29 12.18 3.17 -0.53
N HIS A 30 13.09 2.71 -1.39
CA HIS A 30 14.15 3.55 -1.94
C HIS A 30 13.58 4.67 -2.82
N TYR A 31 12.66 4.37 -3.73
CA TYR A 31 12.03 5.37 -4.60
C TYR A 31 11.21 6.41 -3.83
N MET A 32 10.49 5.99 -2.78
CA MET A 32 9.78 6.92 -1.88
C MET A 32 10.75 7.87 -1.17
N SER A 33 11.88 7.35 -0.67
CA SER A 33 12.94 8.17 -0.06
C SER A 33 13.53 9.19 -1.05
N VAL A 34 13.82 8.75 -2.29
CA VAL A 34 14.33 9.63 -3.35
C VAL A 34 13.32 10.74 -3.69
N LEU A 35 12.03 10.41 -3.78
CA LEU A 35 10.98 11.36 -4.13
C LEU A 35 10.83 12.49 -3.10
N SER A 36 11.03 12.19 -1.82
CA SER A 36 10.93 13.16 -0.71
C SER A 36 11.96 14.30 -0.78
N SER A 37 13.08 14.09 -1.46
CA SER A 37 14.18 15.05 -1.57
C SER A 37 14.30 15.70 -2.96
N MET A 38 13.44 15.31 -3.90
CA MET A 38 13.53 15.70 -5.30
C MET A 38 12.76 17.00 -5.58
N ASN A 39 13.30 17.89 -6.42
CA ASN A 39 12.62 19.11 -6.87
C ASN A 39 12.30 19.11 -8.38
N ASN A 40 12.94 18.24 -9.17
CA ASN A 40 12.71 18.16 -10.62
C ASN A 40 11.41 17.41 -10.92
N VAL A 41 10.39 18.14 -11.39
CA VAL A 41 9.05 17.60 -11.70
C VAL A 41 9.07 16.52 -12.78
N VAL A 42 9.92 16.65 -13.80
CA VAL A 42 10.01 15.66 -14.89
C VAL A 42 10.53 14.33 -14.35
N ILE A 43 11.58 14.36 -13.53
CA ILE A 43 12.12 13.14 -12.91
C ILE A 43 11.13 12.56 -11.90
N LYS A 44 10.43 13.40 -11.10
CA LYS A 44 9.37 12.93 -10.20
C LYS A 44 8.32 12.09 -10.91
N ASN A 45 7.87 12.53 -12.09
CA ASN A 45 6.86 11.78 -12.85
C ASN A 45 7.36 10.39 -13.26
N TYR A 46 8.64 10.25 -13.61
CA TYR A 46 9.23 8.93 -13.87
C TYR A 46 9.33 8.08 -12.60
N ILE A 47 9.70 8.66 -11.46
CA ILE A 47 9.73 7.92 -10.19
C ILE A 47 8.33 7.47 -9.77
N HIS A 48 7.29 8.31 -9.93
CA HIS A 48 5.90 7.92 -9.70
C HIS A 48 5.51 6.72 -10.56
N LYS A 49 5.88 6.73 -11.85
CA LYS A 49 5.63 5.58 -12.73
C LYS A 49 6.32 4.30 -12.26
N LEU A 50 7.57 4.39 -11.77
CA LEU A 50 8.28 3.25 -11.19
C LEU A 50 7.60 2.73 -9.92
N LEU A 51 7.12 3.62 -9.05
CA LEU A 51 6.35 3.24 -7.85
C LEU A 51 5.05 2.51 -8.22
N ASP A 52 4.32 3.00 -9.22
CA ASP A 52 3.10 2.34 -9.71
C ASP A 52 3.37 0.96 -10.31
N ASP A 53 4.50 0.80 -11.02
CA ASP A 53 4.92 -0.49 -11.58
C ASP A 53 5.33 -1.47 -10.47
N GLY A 54 6.11 -1.02 -9.47
CA GLY A 54 6.51 -1.83 -8.32
C GLY A 54 5.34 -2.33 -7.48
N LEU A 55 4.31 -1.50 -7.26
CA LEU A 55 3.06 -1.90 -6.60
C LEU A 55 2.40 -3.09 -7.32
N ARG A 56 2.29 -3.03 -8.65
CA ARG A 56 1.72 -4.12 -9.45
C ARG A 56 2.57 -5.39 -9.38
N HIS A 57 3.90 -5.26 -9.36
CA HIS A 57 4.78 -6.42 -9.23
C HIS A 57 4.56 -7.14 -7.90
N ILE A 58 4.49 -6.40 -6.79
CA ILE A 58 4.18 -6.95 -5.48
C ILE A 58 2.85 -7.71 -5.52
N GLU A 59 1.78 -7.10 -6.06
CA GLU A 59 0.48 -7.75 -6.18
C GLU A 59 0.53 -9.08 -6.96
N TYR A 60 1.23 -9.09 -8.10
CA TYR A 60 1.37 -10.30 -8.92
C TYR A 60 2.17 -11.39 -8.21
N ILE A 61 3.26 -11.02 -7.54
CA ILE A 61 4.11 -11.96 -6.81
C ILE A 61 3.36 -12.55 -5.62
N SER A 62 2.68 -11.72 -4.82
CA SER A 62 1.85 -12.18 -3.70
C SER A 62 0.76 -13.14 -4.17
N SER A 63 0.09 -12.83 -5.29
CA SER A 63 -0.92 -13.70 -5.88
C SER A 63 -0.35 -15.07 -6.28
N MET A 64 0.84 -15.11 -6.88
CA MET A 64 1.53 -16.36 -7.21
C MET A 64 1.93 -17.15 -5.96
N MET A 65 2.40 -16.49 -4.90
CA MET A 65 2.74 -17.12 -3.63
C MET A 65 1.52 -17.75 -2.95
N THR A 66 0.41 -17.02 -2.86
CA THR A 66 -0.87 -17.52 -2.32
C THR A 66 -1.37 -18.76 -3.10
N ALA A 67 -1.27 -18.72 -4.44
CA ALA A 67 -1.64 -19.86 -5.28
C ALA A 67 -0.78 -21.11 -5.03
N ILE A 68 0.49 -20.95 -4.64
CA ILE A 68 1.38 -22.06 -4.29
C ILE A 68 1.03 -22.65 -2.91
N GLU A 69 0.73 -21.80 -1.93
CA GLU A 69 0.37 -22.21 -0.56
C GLU A 69 -1.00 -22.91 -0.50
N GLY A 70 -1.84 -22.73 -1.52
CA GLY A 70 -3.21 -23.26 -1.52
C GLY A 70 -4.11 -22.55 -0.53
N ALA A 71 -3.67 -21.40 0.01
CA ALA A 71 -4.52 -20.52 0.79
C ALA A 71 -5.56 -19.91 -0.16
N SER A 72 -6.85 -20.04 0.19
CA SER A 72 -7.83 -19.11 -0.36
C SER A 72 -7.37 -17.71 0.03
N SER A 73 -7.25 -16.82 -0.94
CA SER A 73 -6.82 -15.44 -0.77
C SER A 73 -7.62 -14.73 0.32
N SER A 74 -7.13 -14.78 1.54
CA SER A 74 -7.56 -13.94 2.66
C SER A 74 -6.30 -13.47 3.39
N LEU A 75 -5.41 -12.79 2.65
CA LEU A 75 -4.36 -12.00 3.26
C LEU A 75 -4.99 -10.72 3.84
N ASN A 76 -5.71 -10.91 4.95
CA ASN A 76 -5.75 -10.09 6.14
C ASN A 76 -5.54 -8.58 5.98
N LEU A 77 -6.39 -7.91 5.20
CA LEU A 77 -6.97 -6.66 5.68
C LEU A 77 -7.83 -7.05 6.89
N THR A 78 -7.18 -7.28 8.04
CA THR A 78 -7.91 -7.63 9.25
C THR A 78 -8.83 -6.47 9.58
N LYS A 79 -10.00 -6.75 10.15
CA LYS A 79 -10.87 -5.70 10.68
C LYS A 79 -10.08 -4.71 11.55
N GLN A 80 -9.16 -5.22 12.38
CA GLN A 80 -8.27 -4.41 13.20
C GLN A 80 -7.30 -3.54 12.38
N GLY A 81 -6.68 -4.08 11.33
CA GLY A 81 -5.80 -3.34 10.43
C GLY A 81 -6.52 -2.18 9.74
N THR A 82 -7.73 -2.44 9.22
CA THR A 82 -8.58 -1.42 8.59
C THR A 82 -8.95 -0.31 9.57
N ILE A 83 -9.35 -0.67 10.79
CA ILE A 83 -9.67 0.29 11.86
C ILE A 83 -8.44 1.14 12.22
N ASN A 84 -7.25 0.53 12.27
CA ASN A 84 -6.02 1.26 12.53
C ASN A 84 -5.74 2.28 11.43
N SER A 85 -5.85 1.90 10.16
CA SER A 85 -5.68 2.83 9.03
C SER A 85 -6.71 3.97 9.06
N ILE A 86 -7.98 3.71 9.37
CA ILE A 86 -8.99 4.77 9.53
C ILE A 86 -8.57 5.77 10.63
N ASN A 87 -8.02 5.27 11.74
CA ASN A 87 -7.56 6.14 12.82
C ASN A 87 -6.31 6.95 12.42
N GLU A 88 -5.38 6.36 11.67
CA GLU A 88 -4.21 7.04 11.11
C GLU A 88 -4.63 8.18 10.17
N GLU A 89 -5.58 7.95 9.26
CA GLU A 89 -6.12 9.00 8.39
C GLU A 89 -6.80 10.14 9.17
N LYS A 90 -7.56 9.81 10.22
CA LYS A 90 -8.16 10.81 11.11
C LYS A 90 -7.10 11.65 11.83
N GLN A 91 -6.02 11.02 12.29
CA GLN A 91 -4.89 11.71 12.92
C GLN A 91 -4.12 12.60 11.92
N SER A 92 -3.90 12.12 10.68
CA SER A 92 -3.31 12.89 9.58
C SER A 92 -4.13 14.16 9.32
N LYS A 93 -5.44 13.99 9.16
CA LYS A 93 -6.38 15.11 8.95
C LYS A 93 -6.33 16.14 10.08
N ASP A 94 -6.37 15.70 11.34
CA ASP A 94 -6.30 16.59 12.49
C ASP A 94 -4.97 17.36 12.57
N LEU A 95 -3.87 16.73 12.15
CA LEU A 95 -2.57 17.39 12.05
C LEU A 95 -2.57 18.45 10.92
N LEU A 96 -3.10 18.12 9.75
CA LEU A 96 -3.22 19.04 8.62
C LEU A 96 -4.08 20.26 8.96
N LEU A 97 -5.17 20.09 9.72
CA LEU A 97 -5.99 21.21 10.21
C LEU A 97 -5.19 22.16 11.10
N LYS A 98 -4.31 21.63 11.97
CA LYS A 98 -3.38 22.46 12.76
C LYS A 98 -2.41 23.18 11.84
N CYS A 99 -1.85 22.52 10.82
CA CYS A 99 -0.99 23.17 9.83
C CYS A 99 -1.69 24.33 9.11
N VAL A 100 -2.95 24.16 8.68
CA VAL A 100 -3.74 25.23 8.03
C VAL A 100 -3.91 26.44 8.96
N SER A 101 -4.10 26.21 10.26
CA SER A 101 -4.25 27.29 11.25
C SER A 101 -2.97 28.10 11.46
N LEU A 102 -1.80 27.50 11.20
CA LEU A 102 -0.48 28.11 11.38
C LEU A 102 0.11 28.70 10.09
N ALA A 103 -0.37 28.29 8.92
CA ALA A 103 0.11 28.82 7.64
C ALA A 103 -0.33 30.28 7.44
N ASP A 104 0.57 31.14 6.99
CA ASP A 104 0.26 32.57 6.76
C ASP A 104 -0.24 32.84 5.34
N ASP A 105 0.27 32.12 4.34
CA ASP A 105 -0.04 32.36 2.94
C ASP A 105 -1.23 31.52 2.41
N ILE A 106 -1.90 32.05 1.40
CA ILE A 106 -3.11 31.46 0.81
C ILE A 106 -2.78 30.19 0.02
N GLU A 107 -1.62 30.13 -0.61
CA GLU A 107 -1.20 29.02 -1.48
C GLU A 107 -0.98 27.75 -0.66
N THR A 108 -0.17 27.83 0.40
CA THR A 108 0.05 26.76 1.37
C THR A 108 -1.26 26.31 2.01
N LYS A 109 -2.12 27.25 2.42
CA LYS A 109 -3.45 26.92 2.95
C LYS A 109 -4.31 26.17 1.94
N SER A 110 -4.26 26.54 0.67
CA SER A 110 -5.01 25.88 -0.40
C SER A 110 -4.52 24.45 -0.62
N LEU A 111 -3.20 24.24 -0.66
CA LEU A 111 -2.59 22.92 -0.82
C LEU A 111 -2.93 22.01 0.36
N LEU A 112 -2.76 22.48 1.59
CA LEU A 112 -3.09 21.72 2.79
C LEU A 112 -4.58 21.34 2.84
N LYS A 113 -5.48 22.25 2.42
CA LYS A 113 -6.91 21.96 2.31
C LYS A 113 -7.22 20.91 1.24
N SER A 114 -6.49 20.90 0.13
CA SER A 114 -6.63 19.85 -0.88
C SER A 114 -6.27 18.48 -0.29
N ILE A 115 -5.16 18.39 0.45
CA ILE A 115 -4.74 17.14 1.11
C ILE A 115 -5.80 16.71 2.13
N ILE A 116 -6.37 17.63 2.92
CA ILE A 116 -7.45 17.31 3.86
C ILE A 116 -8.67 16.67 3.16
N VAL A 117 -9.04 17.16 1.97
CA VAL A 117 -10.13 16.57 1.18
C VAL A 117 -9.78 15.16 0.74
N ASP A 118 -8.52 14.91 0.38
CA ASP A 118 -8.04 13.56 0.05
C ASP A 118 -8.12 12.63 1.26
N GLU A 119 -7.69 13.06 2.46
CA GLU A 119 -7.81 12.22 3.68
C GLU A 119 -9.28 11.92 4.04
N GLU A 120 -10.19 12.87 3.84
CA GLU A 120 -11.62 12.62 4.02
C GLU A 120 -12.18 11.60 3.02
N HIS A 121 -11.63 11.57 1.82
CA HIS A 121 -11.97 10.56 0.82
C HIS A 121 -11.37 9.20 1.18
N HIS A 122 -10.10 9.14 1.62
CA HIS A 122 -9.44 7.93 2.10
C HIS A 122 -10.20 7.29 3.27
N ILE A 123 -10.65 8.08 4.25
CA ILE A 123 -11.48 7.59 5.37
C ILE A 123 -12.74 6.89 4.85
N LYS A 124 -13.46 7.49 3.90
CA LYS A 124 -14.69 6.88 3.36
C LYS A 124 -14.42 5.58 2.59
N ILE A 125 -13.32 5.52 1.84
CA ILE A 125 -12.89 4.30 1.16
C ILE A 125 -12.60 3.21 2.19
N LEU A 126 -11.84 3.52 3.24
CA LEU A 126 -11.48 2.57 4.29
C LEU A 126 -12.69 2.12 5.12
N GLU A 127 -13.64 3.01 5.41
CA GLU A 127 -14.92 2.67 6.05
C GLU A 127 -15.70 1.67 5.18
N HIS A 128 -15.76 1.88 3.87
CA HIS A 128 -16.39 0.92 2.97
C HIS A 128 -15.65 -0.43 2.92
N ILE A 129 -14.31 -0.42 2.95
CA ILE A 129 -13.51 -1.64 3.04
C ILE A 129 -13.80 -2.38 4.36
N GLU A 130 -13.95 -1.66 5.48
CA GLU A 130 -14.26 -2.25 6.79
C GLU A 130 -15.62 -2.94 6.79
N GLU A 131 -16.62 -2.34 6.13
CA GLU A 131 -17.93 -2.96 5.91
C GLU A 131 -17.79 -4.27 5.12
N LEU A 132 -17.06 -4.24 4.00
CA LEU A 132 -16.84 -5.41 3.16
C LEU A 132 -16.13 -6.53 3.93
N VAL A 133 -15.04 -6.22 4.63
CA VAL A 133 -14.29 -7.19 5.45
C VAL A 133 -15.18 -7.79 6.54
N SER A 134 -16.03 -6.98 7.19
CA SER A 134 -16.93 -7.44 8.24
C SER A 134 -18.05 -8.36 7.74
N THR A 135 -18.32 -8.40 6.43
CA THR A 135 -19.29 -9.33 5.84
C THR A 135 -18.71 -10.71 5.52
N TYR A 136 -17.39 -10.89 5.57
CA TYR A 136 -16.77 -12.20 5.41
C TYR A 136 -16.78 -12.95 6.76
N PRO A 137 -17.33 -14.17 6.82
CA PRO A 137 -17.23 -14.97 8.03
C PRO A 137 -15.75 -15.27 8.30
N GLU A 138 -15.30 -15.01 9.53
CA GLU A 138 -13.98 -15.43 10.02
C GLU A 138 -13.84 -16.95 9.77
N SER A 139 -12.94 -17.33 8.86
CA SER A 139 -12.60 -18.73 8.56
C SER A 139 -11.66 -19.31 9.60
#